data_AF-A0A1L8STK3-F1
#
_entry.id   AF-A0A1L8STK3-F1
#
_cell.length_a   1.000
_cell.length_b   1.000
_cell.length_c   1.000
_cell.angle_alpha   90.00
_cell.angle_beta   90.00
_cell.angle_gamma   90.00
#
_symmetry.space_group_name_H-M   'P 1'
#
loop_
_entity.id
_entity.type
_entity.pdbx_description
1 polymer ?
#
loop_
_entity_poly.entity_id
_entity_poly.type
_entity_poly.pdbx_seq_one_letter_code
_entity_poly.pdbx_strand_id
1 'polypeptide(L)'
;MPQIKRKSHEVEAALEEDVEIQGKRFRLYFQNRYTILSLAVDLLTGFFYILGSVAALIPIPDRVGMYFYLTGSIFLTIRPILRIIKNIFIYDDLKVEKANKSASK
;
A
#
# COMPACT_ATOMS: atom_id res chain seq x y z
N MET A 1 6.56 -38.61 20.07
CA MET A 1 6.52 -37.52 19.07
C MET A 1 5.46 -36.52 19.47
N PRO A 2 5.76 -35.21 19.57
CA PRO A 2 4.75 -34.21 19.92
C PRO A 2 3.71 -34.08 18.79
N GLN A 3 2.43 -34.06 19.14
CA GLN A 3 1.34 -33.95 18.17
C GLN A 3 1.16 -32.49 17.74
N ILE A 4 1.59 -32.18 16.51
CA ILE A 4 1.43 -30.85 15.92
C ILE A 4 -0.03 -30.71 15.44
N LYS A 5 -0.89 -30.09 16.25
CA LYS A 5 -2.24 -29.70 15.82
C LYS A 5 -2.15 -28.49 14.88
N ARG A 6 -2.15 -28.74 13.58
CA ARG A 6 -2.29 -27.69 12.56
C ARG A 6 -3.76 -27.24 12.52
N LYS A 7 -4.08 -26.09 13.11
CA LYS A 7 -5.34 -25.39 12.83
C LYS A 7 -5.23 -24.77 11.44
N SER A 8 -5.98 -25.31 10.48
CA SER A 8 -6.28 -24.64 9.22
C SER A 8 -7.22 -23.47 9.53
N HIS A 9 -6.65 -22.30 9.77
CA HIS A 9 -7.43 -21.07 9.74
C HIS A 9 -7.73 -20.79 8.27
N GLU A 10 -8.97 -21.08 7.86
CA GLU A 10 -9.52 -20.54 6.62
C GLU A 10 -9.37 -19.02 6.70
N VAL A 11 -8.62 -18.47 5.76
CA VAL A 11 -8.39 -17.04 5.60
C VAL A 11 -9.69 -16.46 5.06
N GLU A 12 -10.72 -16.44 5.91
CA GLU A 12 -12.00 -15.82 5.61
C GLU A 12 -11.73 -14.32 5.48
N ALA A 13 -11.85 -13.87 4.23
CA ALA A 13 -11.62 -12.54 3.74
C ALA A 13 -12.00 -11.47 4.76
N ALA A 14 -10.98 -10.89 5.38
CA ALA A 14 -11.12 -9.78 6.30
C ALA A 14 -11.78 -8.60 5.56
N LEU A 15 -13.09 -8.42 5.83
CA LEU A 15 -13.84 -7.20 5.59
C LEU A 15 -13.22 -6.07 6.43
N GLU A 16 -12.23 -5.35 5.89
CA GLU A 16 -11.66 -4.17 6.53
C GLU A 16 -11.56 -2.98 5.56
N GLU A 17 -12.61 -2.16 5.64
CA GLU A 17 -12.78 -0.80 5.10
C GLU A 17 -12.82 -0.65 3.57
N ASP A 18 -14.02 -0.85 3.03
CA ASP A 18 -14.37 -0.57 1.64
C ASP A 18 -14.54 0.95 1.42
N VAL A 19 -13.58 1.56 0.73
CA VAL A 19 -13.80 2.88 0.10
C VAL A 19 -14.16 2.63 -1.36
N GLU A 20 -15.46 2.69 -1.66
CA GLU A 20 -15.96 2.58 -3.03
C GLU A 20 -15.86 3.95 -3.73
N ILE A 21 -14.92 4.09 -4.66
CA ILE A 21 -14.88 5.24 -5.56
C ILE A 21 -15.60 4.85 -6.85
N GLN A 22 -16.90 5.17 -6.95
CA GLN A 22 -17.67 4.98 -8.18
C GLN A 22 -17.30 6.03 -9.22
N GLY A 23 -16.50 5.64 -10.21
CA GLY A 23 -16.40 6.35 -11.48
C GLY A 23 -17.50 5.90 -12.44
N LYS A 24 -18.05 6.81 -13.25
CA LYS A 24 -19.17 6.54 -14.18
C LYS A 24 -18.92 5.40 -15.20
N ARG A 25 -17.66 4.97 -15.37
CA ARG A 25 -17.24 3.94 -16.36
C ARG A 25 -16.34 2.84 -15.77
N PHE A 26 -15.88 2.95 -14.52
CA PHE A 26 -15.01 1.96 -13.89
C PHE A 26 -15.39 1.80 -12.42
N ARG A 27 -15.51 0.55 -11.97
CA ARG A 27 -15.71 0.19 -10.56
C ARG A 27 -14.36 -0.26 -10.01
N LEU A 28 -13.78 0.55 -9.11
CA LEU A 28 -12.56 0.19 -8.41
C LEU A 28 -12.93 -0.27 -6.99
N TYR A 29 -12.66 -1.55 -6.70
CA TYR A 29 -12.86 -2.14 -5.39
C TYR A 29 -11.55 -2.02 -4.60
N PHE A 30 -11.47 -1.10 -3.63
CA PHE A 30 -10.28 -0.91 -2.80
C PHE A 30 -10.54 -1.41 -1.38
N GLN A 31 -10.07 -2.63 -1.11
CA GLN A 31 -10.25 -3.36 0.16
C GLN A 31 -9.36 -2.86 1.31
N ASN A 32 -8.67 -1.71 1.15
CA ASN A 32 -7.69 -1.25 2.14
C ASN A 32 -7.24 0.20 1.83
N ARG A 33 -7.30 1.13 2.79
CA ARG A 33 -6.72 2.48 2.67
C ARG A 33 -5.25 2.44 2.28
N TYR A 34 -4.54 1.43 2.79
CA TYR A 34 -3.18 1.15 2.41
C TYR A 34 -3.01 0.93 0.91
N THR A 35 -3.91 0.16 0.29
CA THR A 35 -3.84 -0.16 -1.14
C THR A 35 -3.95 1.11 -1.97
N ILE A 36 -4.87 2.02 -1.62
CA ILE A 36 -5.02 3.32 -2.29
C ILE A 36 -3.74 4.15 -2.14
N LEU A 37 -3.21 4.26 -0.91
CA LEU A 37 -1.99 5.05 -0.67
C LEU A 37 -0.77 4.47 -1.41
N SER A 38 -0.63 3.15 -1.41
CA SER A 38 0.47 2.48 -2.12
C SER A 38 0.38 2.66 -3.64
N LEU A 39 -0.84 2.58 -4.21
CA LEU A 39 -1.06 2.85 -5.63
C LEU A 39 -0.80 4.32 -5.98
N ALA A 40 -1.20 5.26 -5.12
CA ALA A 40 -0.93 6.67 -5.33
C ALA A 40 0.57 6.97 -5.36
N VAL A 41 1.33 6.40 -4.42
CA VAL A 41 2.80 6.50 -4.40
C VAL A 41 3.41 5.90 -5.67
N ASP A 42 2.90 4.77 -6.14
CA ASP A 42 3.38 4.12 -7.37
C ASP A 42 3.14 4.98 -8.60
N LEU A 43 1.95 5.57 -8.70
CA LEU A 43 1.58 6.46 -9.80
C LEU A 43 2.42 7.76 -9.77
N LEU A 44 2.59 8.37 -8.59
CA LEU A 44 3.44 9.55 -8.42
C LEU A 44 4.90 9.25 -8.77
N THR A 45 5.42 8.09 -8.33
CA THR A 45 6.78 7.65 -8.69
C THR A 45 6.95 7.65 -10.21
N GLY A 46 6.08 6.95 -10.93
CA GLY A 46 6.12 6.89 -12.39
C GLY A 46 5.99 8.26 -13.04
N PHE A 47 5.06 9.08 -12.56
CA PHE A 47 4.84 10.45 -13.05
C PHE A 47 6.12 11.30 -12.95
N PHE A 48 6.79 11.29 -11.80
CA PHE A 48 8.01 12.07 -11.60
C PHE A 48 9.19 11.57 -12.45
N TYR A 49 9.34 10.25 -12.61
CA TYR A 49 10.35 9.72 -13.52
C TYR A 49 10.06 10.09 -14.98
N ILE A 50 8.81 10.07 -15.42
CA ILE A 50 8.43 10.50 -16.77
C ILE A 50 8.75 11.98 -16.97
N LEU A 51 8.43 12.86 -16.00
CA LEU A 51 8.78 14.28 -16.07
C LEU A 51 10.29 14.51 -16.13
N GLY A 52 11.06 13.78 -15.33
CA GLY A 52 12.53 13.80 -15.39
C GLY A 52 13.06 13.37 -16.76
N SER A 53 12.46 12.34 -17.35
CA SER A 53 12.81 11.85 -18.70
C SER A 53 12.46 12.85 -19.79
N VAL A 54 11.28 13.47 -19.74
CA VAL A 54 10.88 14.51 -20.70
C VAL A 54 11.80 15.72 -20.56
N ALA A 55 12.11 16.14 -19.33
CA ALA A 55 13.05 17.20 -19.05
C ALA A 55 14.44 16.95 -19.68
N ALA A 56 14.91 15.70 -19.69
CA ALA A 56 16.17 15.32 -20.31
C ALA A 56 16.17 15.31 -21.85
N LEU A 57 14.98 15.36 -22.48
CA LEU A 57 14.83 15.35 -23.94
C LEU A 57 14.71 16.75 -24.56
N ILE A 58 14.55 17.78 -23.74
CA ILE A 58 14.38 19.17 -24.18
C ILE A 58 15.54 20.03 -23.67
N PRO A 59 15.88 21.15 -24.34
CA PRO A 59 17.01 22.00 -23.96
C PRO A 59 16.68 22.90 -22.76
N ILE A 60 16.31 22.29 -21.63
CA ILE A 60 16.12 22.97 -20.34
C ILE A 60 17.29 22.64 -19.40
N PRO A 61 17.47 23.40 -18.30
CA PRO A 61 18.55 23.11 -17.35
C PRO A 61 18.40 21.72 -16.72
N ASP A 62 19.47 20.91 -16.77
CA ASP A 62 19.51 19.53 -16.27
C ASP A 62 19.03 19.37 -14.82
N ARG A 63 19.26 20.40 -13.99
CA ARG A 63 18.84 20.40 -12.58
C ARG A 63 17.33 20.20 -12.44
N VAL A 64 16.53 20.67 -13.39
CA VAL A 64 15.07 20.53 -13.36
C VAL A 64 14.69 19.05 -13.46
N GLY A 65 15.25 18.33 -14.44
CA GLY A 65 15.05 16.88 -14.57
C GLY A 65 15.59 16.12 -13.36
N MET A 66 16.72 16.56 -12.82
CA MET A 66 17.34 15.96 -11.63
C MET A 66 16.45 16.07 -10.38
N TYR A 67 15.78 17.21 -10.15
CA TYR A 67 14.82 17.35 -9.06
C TYR A 67 13.61 16.43 -9.22
N PHE A 68 13.12 16.23 -10.45
CA PHE A 68 12.04 15.27 -10.72
C PHE A 68 12.47 13.83 -10.42
N TYR A 69 13.65 13.41 -10.90
CA TYR A 69 14.18 12.09 -10.59
C TYR A 69 14.42 11.87 -9.10
N LEU A 70 14.97 12.86 -8.40
CA LEU A 70 15.17 12.80 -6.96
C LEU A 70 13.83 12.61 -6.23
N THR A 71 12.82 13.41 -6.61
CA THR A 71 11.47 13.32 -6.04
C THR A 71 10.84 11.95 -6.30
N GLY A 72 10.93 11.45 -7.54
CA GLY A 72 10.47 10.10 -7.89
C GLY A 72 11.21 9.01 -7.10
N SER A 73 12.51 9.18 -6.85
CA SER A 73 13.31 8.24 -6.05
C SER A 73 12.86 8.21 -4.59
N ILE A 74 12.51 9.36 -4.00
CA ILE A 74 11.95 9.43 -2.64
C ILE A 74 10.62 8.65 -2.58
N PHE A 75 9.72 8.85 -3.55
CA PHE A 75 8.47 8.08 -3.61
C PHE A 75 8.71 6.58 -3.79
N LEU A 76 9.70 6.21 -4.60
CA LEU A 76 10.11 4.81 -4.75
C LEU A 76 10.52 4.19 -3.40
N THR A 77 11.19 4.95 -2.53
CA THR A 77 11.58 4.51 -1.17
C THR A 77 10.39 4.48 -0.19
N ILE A 78 9.37 5.30 -0.38
CA ILE A 78 8.16 5.25 0.45
C ILE A 78 7.41 3.92 0.27
N ARG A 79 7.43 3.32 -0.94
CA ARG A 79 6.77 2.03 -1.22
C ARG A 79 7.14 0.90 -0.23
N PRO A 80 8.43 0.55 0.00
CA PRO A 80 8.80 -0.47 0.98
C PRO A 80 8.47 -0.06 2.42
N ILE A 81 8.56 1.22 2.78
CA ILE A 81 8.19 1.72 4.12
C ILE A 81 6.71 1.46 4.38
N LEU A 82 5.85 1.80 3.42
CA LEU A 82 4.43 1.48 3.47
C LEU A 82 4.23 -0.03 3.66
N ARG A 83 4.92 -0.88 2.89
CA ARG A 83 4.78 -2.35 3.03
C ARG A 83 5.16 -2.84 4.42
N ILE A 84 6.20 -2.28 5.02
CA ILE A 84 6.63 -2.60 6.38
C ILE A 84 5.57 -2.16 7.39
N ILE A 85 5.06 -0.92 7.30
CA ILE A 85 4.01 -0.40 8.20
C ILE A 85 2.77 -1.29 8.14
N LYS A 86 2.30 -1.66 6.95
CA LYS A 86 1.16 -2.57 6.79
C LYS A 86 1.41 -3.92 7.49
N ASN A 87 2.59 -4.51 7.28
CA ASN A 87 2.90 -5.80 7.86
C ASN A 87 3.11 -5.75 9.38
N ILE A 88 3.60 -4.63 9.93
CA ILE A 88 3.75 -4.45 11.38
C ILE A 88 2.39 -4.19 12.05
N PHE A 89 1.57 -3.29 11.50
CA PHE A 89 0.25 -2.95 12.07
C PHE A 89 -0.78 -4.09 11.96
N ILE A 90 -0.58 -5.05 11.05
CA ILE A 90 -1.44 -6.24 10.93
C ILE A 90 -1.24 -7.25 12.07
N TYR A 91 -0.23 -7.07 12.93
CA TYR A 91 -0.01 -7.93 14.10
C TYR A 91 -0.45 -7.32 15.44
N ASP A 92 -0.83 -6.04 15.51
CA ASP A 92 -1.16 -5.38 16.79
C ASP A 92 -2.66 -5.54 17.16
N ASP A 93 -2.92 -6.57 17.95
CA ASP A 93 -3.77 -6.61 19.15
C ASP A 93 -5.30 -6.38 19.09
N LEU A 94 -5.88 -5.74 18.08
CA LEU A 94 -7.33 -5.43 18.12
C LEU A 94 -8.26 -6.62 17.81
N LYS A 95 -7.76 -7.67 17.14
CA LYS A 95 -8.52 -8.90 16.84
C LYS A 95 -8.36 -10.00 17.88
N VAL A 96 -7.21 -10.08 18.54
CA VAL A 96 -6.95 -11.12 19.55
C VAL A 96 -7.76 -10.84 20.82
N GLU A 97 -7.90 -9.57 21.22
CA GLU A 97 -8.64 -9.20 22.43
C GLU A 97 -10.17 -9.33 22.27
N LYS A 98 -10.72 -9.00 21.08
CA LYS A 98 -12.15 -9.17 20.81
C LYS A 98 -12.56 -10.64 20.73
N ALA A 99 -11.74 -11.49 20.11
CA ALA A 99 -11.99 -12.93 20.02
C ALA A 99 -11.98 -13.63 21.40
N ASN A 100 -11.10 -13.21 22.32
CA ASN A 100 -11.03 -13.76 23.67
C ASN A 100 -12.19 -13.28 24.57
N LYS A 101 -12.69 -12.05 24.39
CA LYS A 101 -13.84 -11.53 25.18
C LYS A 101 -15.18 -12.14 24.77
N SER A 102 -15.35 -12.58 23.52
CA SER A 102 -16.56 -13.28 23.06
C SER A 102 -16.56 -14.78 23.34
N ALA A 103 -15.40 -15.40 23.58
CA ALA A 103 -15.29 -16.80 23.97
C ALA A 103 -15.42 -17.03 25.49
N SER A 104 -15.39 -15.96 26.28
CA SER A 104 -15.53 -15.97 27.75
C SER A 104 -16.92 -15.52 28.23
N LYS A 105 -17.88 -15.33 27.32
CA LYS A 105 -19.27 -14.99 27.60
C LYS A 105 -20.17 -16.12 27.12
#